data_AF-A0A2E8ATH3-F1
#
_entry.id   AF-A0A2E8ATH3-F1
#
_cell.length_a   1.000
_cell.length_b   1.000
_cell.length_c   1.000
_cell.angle_alpha   90.00
_cell.angle_beta   90.00
_cell.angle_gamma   90.00
#
_symmetry.space_group_name_H-M   'P 1'
#
loop_
_entity.id
_entity.type
_entity.pdbx_description
1 polymer ?
#
loop_
_entity_poly.entity_id
_entity_poly.type
_entity_poly.pdbx_seq_one_letter_code
_entity_poly.pdbx_strand_id
1 'polypeptide(L)'
;MNQPATHFPEPEILTREDTEHGRWTVDACAAKRGVPHTIIPERVMKAPVDQSDMSRCIRAHEMMHAKCSPGAEFQAWIDRGIASEDALRSVEEMRVNLLCQKAGFDMKSHLSDDGETYDGERGVALRDWRGCVMMAIACVGTASHKKFLTGVRRHDRFWGKCLLDISKRAMKEMEKAYRQGNLASTVVHEDTGIAPMGFATTERIAEWIDRIAEQEPPPPPEPEPEKAENPDGEDGASVLVSTDGDENADADGEGIPTGRQLKHTNIGPVDLTKQEGFGERLKGITPDEHHYDIPRWGELRVEKLPLTVLVPGTIGKKRVPSNTGRHPRRLHRYLTDPEMRIFDRTIKGVGGVMVLDCSGSMDLTKKQIREILQAAPGVTVLGYTDRGANSPNAWVLADKGRMCEELPFTGQGNGVDLPALEWGVAHKQRSNSPVIWVSDGGVCGDGQGSSEALAMQCIKYCIRNRVIVVPHLDEAVSMLKNMKRGQKGRTHWPRQLRYVYKRMNGSRLNDDYPMGW
;
A
#
# COMPACT_ATOMS: atom_id res chain seq x y z
N MET A 1 9.49 49.34 -29.03
CA MET A 1 8.79 48.40 -28.12
C MET A 1 9.84 47.46 -27.57
N ASN A 2 10.19 47.56 -26.29
CA ASN A 2 11.04 46.55 -25.65
C ASN A 2 10.24 45.24 -25.62
N GLN A 3 10.81 44.17 -26.13
CA GLN A 3 10.24 42.84 -25.91
C GLN A 3 10.16 42.60 -24.40
N PRO A 4 9.05 42.05 -23.88
CA PRO A 4 8.96 41.73 -22.46
C PRO A 4 10.11 40.79 -22.08
N ALA A 5 10.80 41.08 -20.98
CA ALA A 5 11.93 40.28 -20.55
C ALA A 5 11.48 38.85 -20.24
N THR A 6 12.10 37.88 -20.89
CA THR A 6 11.88 36.44 -20.66
C THR A 6 12.71 35.97 -19.48
N HIS A 7 12.11 35.22 -18.56
CA HIS A 7 12.79 34.67 -17.39
C HIS A 7 12.94 33.16 -17.53
N PHE A 8 14.12 32.73 -17.96
CA PHE A 8 14.47 31.31 -17.95
C PHE A 8 14.90 30.91 -16.54
N PRO A 9 14.43 29.77 -16.01
CA PRO A 9 15.02 29.19 -14.81
C PRO A 9 16.46 28.74 -15.11
N GLU A 10 17.32 28.76 -14.09
CA GLU A 10 18.72 28.33 -14.17
C GLU A 10 18.94 27.17 -13.18
N PRO A 11 18.50 25.94 -13.49
CA PRO A 11 18.59 24.82 -12.53
C PRO A 11 20.02 24.47 -12.13
N GLU A 12 21.02 24.79 -12.98
CA GLU A 12 22.44 24.59 -12.71
C GLU A 12 22.98 25.33 -11.47
N ILE A 13 22.28 26.36 -10.96
CA ILE A 13 22.66 27.04 -9.72
C ILE A 13 22.39 26.16 -8.49
N LEU A 14 21.58 25.12 -8.65
CA LEU A 14 21.18 24.21 -7.58
C LEU A 14 22.17 23.06 -7.50
N THR A 15 22.83 22.93 -6.36
CA THR A 15 23.77 21.84 -6.09
C THR A 15 23.06 20.64 -5.49
N ARG A 16 23.57 19.44 -5.72
CA ARG A 16 23.06 18.18 -5.14
C ARG A 16 24.20 17.26 -4.77
N GLU A 17 23.96 16.36 -3.82
CA GLU A 17 24.95 15.37 -3.36
C GLU A 17 24.82 14.02 -4.08
N ASP A 18 23.65 13.72 -4.64
CA ASP A 18 23.32 12.47 -5.30
C ASP A 18 23.56 12.47 -6.82
N THR A 19 23.78 13.64 -7.42
CA THR A 19 23.97 13.78 -8.87
C THR A 19 25.16 14.66 -9.21
N GLU A 20 25.84 14.37 -10.32
CA GLU A 20 26.88 15.24 -10.85
C GLU A 20 26.32 16.63 -11.24
N HIS A 21 27.16 17.66 -11.09
CA HIS A 21 26.82 19.01 -11.52
C HIS A 21 26.98 19.15 -13.04
N GLY A 22 26.16 19.99 -13.66
CA GLY A 22 26.34 20.34 -15.07
C GLY A 22 25.23 21.19 -15.65
N ARG A 23 25.39 21.51 -16.93
CA ARG A 23 24.49 22.41 -17.67
C ARG A 23 23.15 21.74 -17.94
N TRP A 24 22.08 22.53 -17.82
CA TRP A 24 20.72 22.13 -18.17
C TRP A 24 20.29 22.66 -19.54
N THR A 25 19.39 21.94 -20.19
CA THR A 25 18.64 22.40 -21.35
C THR A 25 17.28 22.90 -20.87
N VAL A 26 16.99 24.18 -21.09
CA VAL A 26 15.76 24.82 -20.60
C VAL A 26 14.96 25.36 -21.79
N ASP A 27 13.79 24.79 -22.02
CA ASP A 27 12.88 25.20 -23.10
C ASP A 27 11.69 25.99 -22.56
N ALA A 28 11.30 27.04 -23.29
CA ALA A 28 10.08 27.77 -23.01
C ALA A 28 8.85 26.94 -23.34
N CYS A 29 7.84 26.96 -22.48
CA CYS A 29 6.56 26.30 -22.74
C CYS A 29 5.36 27.13 -22.24
N ALA A 30 4.14 26.64 -22.49
CA ALA A 30 2.93 27.27 -21.99
C ALA A 30 2.71 26.93 -20.51
N ALA A 31 2.19 27.88 -19.74
CA ALA A 31 1.76 27.68 -18.36
C ALA A 31 0.44 26.88 -18.29
N LYS A 32 0.48 25.62 -18.74
CA LYS A 32 -0.67 24.71 -18.79
C LYS A 32 -0.28 23.38 -18.16
N ARG A 33 -1.15 22.81 -17.33
CA ARG A 33 -0.90 21.52 -16.66
C ARG A 33 -0.47 20.43 -17.65
N GLY A 34 0.54 19.66 -17.23
CA GLY A 34 1.14 18.59 -18.02
C GLY A 34 2.10 19.07 -19.12
N VAL A 35 2.29 20.38 -19.29
CA VAL A 35 3.27 20.94 -20.25
C VAL A 35 4.60 21.27 -19.57
N PRO A 36 4.65 22.06 -18.48
CA PRO A 36 5.85 22.17 -17.65
C PRO A 36 6.24 20.81 -17.07
N HIS A 37 7.54 20.54 -17.06
CA HIS A 37 8.10 19.34 -16.46
C HIS A 37 9.62 19.43 -16.35
N THR A 38 10.17 18.59 -15.47
CA THR A 38 11.60 18.46 -15.22
C THR A 38 12.03 17.00 -15.38
N ILE A 39 13.08 16.76 -16.17
CA ILE A 39 13.70 15.45 -16.36
C ILE A 39 15.13 15.53 -15.83
N ILE A 40 15.31 15.12 -14.58
CA ILE A 40 16.57 15.24 -13.85
C ILE A 40 17.71 14.44 -14.50
N PRO A 41 17.52 13.16 -14.89
CA PRO A 41 18.60 12.36 -15.49
C PRO A 41 19.16 12.96 -16.79
N GLU A 42 18.30 13.62 -17.58
CA GLU A 42 18.66 14.24 -18.86
C GLU A 42 19.03 15.73 -18.72
N ARG A 43 18.86 16.30 -17.52
CA ARG A 43 19.01 17.74 -17.25
C ARG A 43 18.19 18.60 -18.20
N VAL A 44 16.94 18.21 -18.44
CA VAL A 44 15.98 18.94 -19.29
C VAL A 44 14.88 19.53 -18.42
N MET A 45 14.55 20.80 -18.64
CA MET A 45 13.43 21.47 -17.99
C MET A 45 12.59 22.22 -19.02
N LYS A 46 11.27 22.11 -18.91
CA LYS A 46 10.33 22.95 -19.64
C LYS A 46 9.56 23.81 -18.66
N ALA A 47 9.61 25.13 -18.84
CA ALA A 47 8.93 26.06 -17.95
C ALA A 47 8.44 27.30 -18.71
N PRO A 48 7.36 27.94 -18.26
CA PRO A 48 6.90 29.20 -18.84
C PRO A 48 7.84 30.34 -18.48
N VAL A 49 8.10 31.22 -19.45
CA VAL A 49 9.12 32.30 -19.35
C VAL A 49 8.51 33.70 -19.25
N ASP A 50 7.18 33.81 -19.27
CA ASP A 50 6.49 35.07 -19.07
C ASP A 50 6.54 35.54 -17.61
N GLN A 51 6.14 36.80 -17.40
CA GLN A 51 6.28 37.51 -16.13
C GLN A 51 5.10 37.30 -15.16
N SER A 52 4.09 36.51 -15.51
CA SER A 52 2.97 36.27 -14.60
C SER A 52 3.42 35.58 -13.32
N ASP A 53 2.73 35.86 -12.22
CA ASP A 53 3.00 35.22 -10.92
C ASP A 53 2.77 33.70 -10.96
N MET A 54 1.82 33.25 -11.79
CA MET A 54 1.59 31.83 -12.05
C MET A 54 2.83 31.21 -12.71
N SER A 55 3.37 31.82 -13.77
CA SER A 55 4.57 31.33 -14.44
C SER A 55 5.80 31.37 -13.53
N ARG A 56 5.89 32.36 -12.63
CA ARG A 56 6.91 32.41 -11.57
C ARG A 56 6.79 31.23 -10.60
N CYS A 57 5.58 30.88 -10.15
CA CYS A 57 5.35 29.72 -9.29
C CYS A 57 5.66 28.40 -9.99
N ILE A 58 5.28 28.26 -11.27
CA ILE A 58 5.60 27.08 -12.07
C ILE A 58 7.12 26.92 -12.20
N ARG A 59 7.86 27.99 -12.56
CA ARG A 59 9.33 27.93 -12.60
C ARG A 59 9.94 27.50 -11.26
N ALA A 60 9.44 28.05 -10.15
CA ALA A 60 9.91 27.69 -8.82
C ALA A 60 9.64 26.23 -8.47
N HIS A 61 8.48 25.70 -8.86
CA HIS A 61 8.07 24.32 -8.68
C HIS A 61 8.99 23.37 -9.46
N GLU A 62 9.21 23.62 -10.75
CA GLU A 62 10.14 22.84 -11.58
C GLU A 62 11.59 22.91 -11.08
N MET A 63 12.06 24.10 -10.68
CA MET A 63 13.39 24.25 -10.06
C MET A 63 13.50 23.49 -8.74
N MET A 64 12.43 23.42 -7.94
CA MET A 64 12.43 22.65 -6.71
C MET A 64 12.47 21.15 -6.99
N HIS A 65 11.77 20.66 -8.02
CA HIS A 65 11.95 19.29 -8.50
C HIS A 65 13.41 19.01 -8.86
N ALA A 66 14.01 19.88 -9.67
CA ALA A 66 15.42 19.77 -10.04
C ALA A 66 16.34 19.73 -8.81
N LYS A 67 16.01 20.47 -7.73
CA LYS A 67 16.80 20.51 -6.49
C LYS A 67 16.70 19.24 -5.66
N CYS A 68 15.52 18.68 -5.46
CA CYS A 68 15.32 17.72 -4.37
C CYS A 68 14.52 16.46 -4.73
N SER A 69 13.94 16.36 -5.93
CA SER A 69 13.23 15.15 -6.35
C SER A 69 14.19 14.04 -6.78
N PRO A 70 13.82 12.76 -6.65
CA PRO A 70 14.63 11.66 -7.16
C PRO A 70 14.85 11.78 -8.67
N GLY A 71 16.08 11.50 -9.12
CA GLY A 71 16.43 11.47 -10.52
C GLY A 71 16.25 10.07 -11.11
N ALA A 72 17.35 9.43 -11.50
CA ALA A 72 17.34 8.07 -12.01
C ALA A 72 16.93 7.04 -10.94
N GLU A 73 17.08 7.43 -9.67
CA GLU A 73 16.80 6.63 -8.48
C GLU A 73 15.30 6.50 -8.20
N PHE A 74 14.43 7.26 -8.90
CA PHE A 74 12.99 7.17 -8.68
C PHE A 74 12.45 5.74 -8.86
N GLN A 75 13.01 5.01 -9.84
CA GLN A 75 12.64 3.61 -10.05
C GLN A 75 13.03 2.72 -8.86
N ALA A 76 14.15 2.99 -8.19
CA ALA A 76 14.56 2.25 -7.00
C ALA A 76 13.58 2.46 -5.83
N TRP A 77 12.96 3.63 -5.71
CA TRP A 77 11.89 3.86 -4.74
C TRP A 77 10.61 3.08 -5.09
N ILE A 78 10.25 2.99 -6.37
CA ILE A 78 9.10 2.21 -6.83
C ILE A 78 9.32 0.71 -6.59
N ASP A 79 10.50 0.20 -6.94
CA ASP A 79 10.83 -1.23 -6.89
C ASP A 79 10.81 -1.80 -5.46
N ARG A 80 10.94 -0.94 -4.44
CA ARG A 80 10.77 -1.34 -3.03
C ARG A 80 9.35 -1.76 -2.69
N GLY A 81 8.35 -1.33 -3.47
CA GLY A 81 6.96 -1.72 -3.33
C GLY A 81 6.31 -1.31 -2.00
N ILE A 82 6.83 -0.30 -1.32
CA ILE A 82 6.26 0.21 -0.06
C ILE A 82 5.02 1.06 -0.35
N ALA A 83 5.12 1.93 -1.36
CA ALA A 83 4.03 2.74 -1.87
C ALA A 83 3.91 2.57 -3.39
N SER A 84 2.73 2.82 -3.92
CA SER A 84 2.50 2.87 -5.37
C SER A 84 3.14 4.09 -6.00
N GLU A 85 3.46 3.98 -7.30
CA GLU A 85 4.00 5.10 -8.08
C GLU A 85 3.10 6.34 -8.03
N ASP A 86 1.77 6.18 -8.15
CA ASP A 86 0.83 7.31 -8.10
C ASP A 86 0.86 8.05 -6.77
N ALA A 87 0.98 7.32 -5.66
CA ALA A 87 1.07 7.92 -4.32
C ALA A 87 2.41 8.61 -4.13
N LEU A 88 3.51 8.00 -4.58
CA LEU A 88 4.84 8.60 -4.55
C LEU A 88 4.87 9.92 -5.31
N ARG A 89 4.34 9.95 -6.54
CA ARG A 89 4.23 11.17 -7.35
C ARG A 89 3.37 12.21 -6.65
N SER A 90 2.16 11.84 -6.20
CA SER A 90 1.23 12.81 -5.58
C SER A 90 1.77 13.43 -4.30
N VAL A 91 2.42 12.65 -3.44
CA VAL A 91 3.04 13.18 -2.21
C VAL A 91 4.30 13.96 -2.52
N GLU A 92 5.01 13.63 -3.60
CA GLU A 92 6.15 14.41 -4.06
C GLU A 92 5.74 15.81 -4.51
N GLU A 93 4.65 15.94 -5.27
CA GLU A 93 4.06 17.25 -5.60
C GLU A 93 3.77 18.07 -4.34
N MET A 94 3.16 17.44 -3.32
CA MET A 94 2.90 18.09 -2.03
C MET A 94 4.20 18.54 -1.34
N ARG A 95 5.24 17.70 -1.34
CA ARG A 95 6.55 18.04 -0.75
C ARG A 95 7.17 19.23 -1.45
N VAL A 96 7.18 19.22 -2.78
CA VAL A 96 7.70 20.32 -3.61
C VAL A 96 6.93 21.60 -3.36
N ASN A 97 5.59 21.55 -3.34
CA ASN A 97 4.74 22.70 -3.04
C ASN A 97 5.03 23.31 -1.67
N LEU A 98 5.28 22.48 -0.64
CA LEU A 98 5.69 22.97 0.68
C LEU A 98 7.06 23.63 0.63
N LEU A 99 8.05 23.01 0.00
CA LEU A 99 9.41 23.55 -0.08
C LEU A 99 9.46 24.88 -0.85
N CYS A 100 8.67 25.03 -1.93
CA CYS A 100 8.52 26.30 -2.65
C CYS A 100 7.94 27.39 -1.75
N GLN A 101 6.91 27.09 -0.96
CA GLN A 101 6.36 28.05 0.01
C GLN A 101 7.41 28.46 1.06
N LYS A 102 8.21 27.51 1.55
CA LYS A 102 9.29 27.81 2.50
C LYS A 102 10.42 28.62 1.89
N ALA A 103 10.63 28.51 0.58
CA ALA A 103 11.53 29.36 -0.20
C ALA A 103 10.95 30.75 -0.53
N GLY A 104 9.70 31.04 -0.14
CA GLY A 104 9.08 32.36 -0.29
C GLY A 104 8.24 32.55 -1.56
N PHE A 105 7.88 31.48 -2.27
CA PHE A 105 6.98 31.55 -3.43
C PHE A 105 5.51 31.40 -3.00
N ASP A 106 4.64 32.29 -3.49
CA ASP A 106 3.20 32.26 -3.17
C ASP A 106 2.43 31.27 -4.05
N MET A 107 2.62 29.99 -3.73
CA MET A 107 1.93 28.88 -4.40
C MET A 107 0.42 28.89 -4.16
N LYS A 108 -0.02 29.44 -3.00
CA LYS A 108 -1.42 29.38 -2.53
C LYS A 108 -2.33 30.33 -3.28
N SER A 109 -1.80 31.44 -3.77
CA SER A 109 -2.57 32.42 -4.53
C SER A 109 -2.49 32.18 -6.04
N HIS A 110 -1.34 31.71 -6.54
CA HIS A 110 -1.04 31.79 -7.98
C HIS A 110 -0.89 30.45 -8.71
N LEU A 111 -0.63 29.33 -8.02
CA LEU A 111 -0.44 28.04 -8.72
C LEU A 111 -1.78 27.31 -8.93
N SER A 112 -2.39 27.55 -10.09
CA SER A 112 -3.59 26.87 -10.59
C SER A 112 -3.76 27.08 -12.09
N ASP A 113 -4.37 26.12 -12.78
CA ASP A 113 -4.69 26.20 -14.22
C ASP A 113 -6.19 26.35 -14.51
N ASP A 114 -7.01 26.63 -13.49
CA ASP A 114 -8.48 26.75 -13.51
C ASP A 114 -9.27 25.50 -13.93
N GLY A 115 -8.59 24.40 -14.28
CA GLY A 115 -9.21 23.13 -14.65
C GLY A 115 -9.68 22.30 -13.45
N GLU A 116 -9.24 22.61 -12.24
CA GLU A 116 -9.29 21.67 -11.12
C GLU A 116 -10.70 21.47 -10.58
N THR A 117 -11.57 22.47 -10.71
CA THR A 117 -12.98 22.32 -10.36
C THR A 117 -13.65 21.26 -11.24
N TYR A 118 -13.36 21.25 -12.55
CA TYR A 118 -13.89 20.24 -13.45
C TYR A 118 -13.31 18.85 -13.16
N ASP A 119 -12.00 18.77 -12.83
CA ASP A 119 -11.39 17.51 -12.42
C ASP A 119 -12.02 16.93 -11.14
N GLY A 120 -12.33 17.78 -10.16
CA GLY A 120 -13.03 17.38 -8.94
C GLY A 120 -14.45 16.87 -9.22
N GLU A 121 -15.20 17.56 -10.08
CA GLU A 121 -16.54 17.11 -10.51
C GLU A 121 -16.48 15.74 -11.21
N ARG A 122 -15.56 15.61 -12.17
CA ARG A 122 -15.37 14.38 -12.94
C ARG A 122 -14.95 13.21 -12.06
N GLY A 123 -14.03 13.40 -11.13
CA GLY A 123 -13.55 12.34 -10.24
C GLY A 123 -14.66 11.73 -9.39
N VAL A 124 -15.53 12.58 -8.81
CA VAL A 124 -16.69 12.11 -8.04
C VAL A 124 -17.74 11.47 -8.94
N ALA A 125 -18.01 12.06 -10.12
CA ALA A 125 -18.97 11.50 -11.07
C ALA A 125 -18.59 10.08 -11.54
N LEU A 126 -17.28 9.82 -11.70
CA LEU A 126 -16.74 8.50 -12.02
C LEU A 126 -16.60 7.58 -10.79
N ARG A 127 -16.92 8.07 -9.59
CA ARG A 127 -16.73 7.38 -8.30
C ARG A 127 -15.29 6.92 -8.10
N ASP A 128 -14.33 7.66 -8.64
CA ASP A 128 -12.91 7.39 -8.51
C ASP A 128 -12.36 8.01 -7.21
N TRP A 129 -12.59 7.31 -6.09
CA TRP A 129 -12.09 7.73 -4.78
C TRP A 129 -10.57 7.86 -4.77
N ARG A 130 -9.87 6.87 -5.35
CA ARG A 130 -8.41 6.83 -5.38
C ARG A 130 -7.84 8.02 -6.15
N GLY A 131 -8.33 8.28 -7.36
CA GLY A 131 -7.92 9.45 -8.14
C GLY A 131 -8.21 10.77 -7.42
N CYS A 132 -9.34 10.86 -6.73
CA CYS A 132 -9.66 12.04 -5.92
C CYS A 132 -8.70 12.23 -4.73
N VAL A 133 -8.30 11.15 -4.04
CA VAL A 133 -7.30 11.21 -2.97
C VAL A 133 -5.96 11.69 -3.52
N MET A 134 -5.48 11.08 -4.60
CA MET A 134 -4.20 11.43 -5.22
C MET A 134 -4.15 12.89 -5.69
N MET A 135 -5.18 13.34 -6.40
CA MET A 135 -5.28 14.73 -6.87
C MET A 135 -5.39 15.72 -5.70
N ALA A 136 -6.18 15.39 -4.68
CA ALA A 136 -6.29 16.24 -3.49
C ALA A 136 -4.93 16.43 -2.82
N ILE A 137 -4.14 15.35 -2.68
CA ILE A 137 -2.79 15.39 -2.11
C ILE A 137 -1.82 16.18 -2.99
N ALA A 138 -1.79 15.92 -4.30
CA ALA A 138 -0.88 16.61 -5.22
C ALA A 138 -1.09 18.14 -5.23
N CYS A 139 -2.34 18.59 -5.05
CA CYS A 139 -2.67 20.00 -5.03
C CYS A 139 -2.39 20.70 -3.68
N VAL A 140 -2.12 19.96 -2.60
CA VAL A 140 -1.99 20.55 -1.25
C VAL A 140 -0.94 21.66 -1.23
N GLY A 141 -1.29 22.80 -0.62
CA GLY A 141 -0.41 23.96 -0.52
C GLY A 141 -0.45 24.90 -1.72
N THR A 142 -1.36 24.69 -2.67
CA THR A 142 -1.49 25.52 -3.88
C THR A 142 -2.90 26.10 -4.03
N ALA A 143 -3.08 27.07 -4.92
CA ALA A 143 -4.39 27.62 -5.28
C ALA A 143 -5.35 26.55 -5.86
N SER A 144 -4.76 25.55 -6.54
CA SER A 144 -5.46 24.39 -7.13
C SER A 144 -6.31 23.62 -6.12
N HIS A 145 -5.85 23.49 -4.86
CA HIS A 145 -6.47 22.62 -3.84
C HIS A 145 -7.92 23.02 -3.52
N LYS A 146 -8.14 24.32 -3.29
CA LYS A 146 -9.48 24.85 -2.96
C LYS A 146 -10.43 24.68 -4.13
N LYS A 147 -9.95 24.90 -5.37
CA LYS A 147 -10.74 24.75 -6.60
C LYS A 147 -11.13 23.29 -6.85
N PHE A 148 -10.19 22.36 -6.67
CA PHE A 148 -10.44 20.93 -6.76
C PHE A 148 -11.51 20.47 -5.77
N LEU A 149 -11.33 20.79 -4.48
CA LEU A 149 -12.30 20.43 -3.45
C LEU A 149 -13.67 21.08 -3.65
N THR A 150 -13.72 22.27 -4.25
CA THR A 150 -14.97 22.92 -4.64
C THR A 150 -15.71 22.09 -5.69
N GLY A 151 -15.00 21.58 -6.70
CA GLY A 151 -15.55 20.65 -7.70
C GLY A 151 -16.11 19.37 -7.07
N VAL A 152 -15.34 18.74 -6.18
CA VAL A 152 -15.78 17.55 -5.43
C VAL A 152 -17.08 17.83 -4.66
N ARG A 153 -17.15 18.94 -3.92
CA ARG A 153 -18.30 19.31 -3.07
C ARG A 153 -19.58 19.60 -3.85
N ARG A 154 -19.49 19.91 -5.14
CA ARG A 154 -20.68 20.08 -6.01
C ARG A 154 -21.42 18.76 -6.23
N HIS A 155 -20.71 17.63 -6.19
CA HIS A 155 -21.30 16.30 -6.34
C HIS A 155 -21.41 15.54 -5.02
N ASP A 156 -20.40 15.62 -4.15
CA ASP A 156 -20.37 14.89 -2.88
C ASP A 156 -19.65 15.74 -1.80
N ARG A 157 -20.45 16.40 -0.95
CA ARG A 157 -19.93 17.22 0.16
C ARG A 157 -19.20 16.38 1.21
N PHE A 158 -19.59 15.12 1.39
CA PHE A 158 -18.95 14.23 2.35
C PHE A 158 -17.54 13.85 1.89
N TRP A 159 -17.36 13.49 0.62
CA TRP A 159 -16.02 13.32 0.02
C TRP A 159 -15.19 14.59 0.16
N GLY A 160 -15.78 15.76 -0.13
CA GLY A 160 -15.09 17.04 0.03
C GLY A 160 -14.66 17.36 1.47
N LYS A 161 -15.33 16.81 2.49
CA LYS A 161 -14.92 16.89 3.89
C LYS A 161 -13.77 15.91 4.19
N CYS A 162 -13.93 14.65 3.80
CA CYS A 162 -12.89 13.62 4.01
C CYS A 162 -11.56 14.00 3.34
N LEU A 163 -11.60 14.43 2.08
CA LEU A 163 -10.40 14.83 1.33
C LEU A 163 -9.71 16.05 1.95
N LEU A 164 -10.48 17.01 2.48
CA LEU A 164 -9.93 18.15 3.21
C LEU A 164 -9.21 17.70 4.48
N ASP A 165 -9.84 16.83 5.26
CA ASP A 165 -9.26 16.31 6.50
C ASP A 165 -7.98 15.50 6.23
N ILE A 166 -7.98 14.66 5.19
CA ILE A 166 -6.80 13.92 4.73
C ILE A 166 -5.68 14.91 4.33
N SER A 167 -6.01 15.92 3.53
CA SER A 167 -5.05 16.95 3.06
C SER A 167 -4.42 17.71 4.23
N LYS A 168 -5.21 18.14 5.21
CA LYS A 168 -4.72 18.84 6.42
C LYS A 168 -3.76 17.96 7.22
N ARG A 169 -4.09 16.68 7.38
CA ARG A 169 -3.24 15.71 8.10
C ARG A 169 -1.92 15.46 7.36
N ALA A 170 -1.97 15.26 6.04
CA ALA A 170 -0.79 15.06 5.21
C ALA A 170 0.16 16.27 5.25
N MET A 171 -0.40 17.49 5.14
CA MET A 171 0.36 18.71 5.27
C MET A 171 1.04 18.83 6.65
N LYS A 172 0.32 18.51 7.73
CA LYS A 172 0.86 18.55 9.10
C LYS A 172 2.04 17.58 9.28
N GLU A 173 1.94 16.39 8.72
CA GLU A 173 3.02 15.39 8.73
C GLU A 173 4.23 15.87 7.94
N MET A 174 4.01 16.46 6.76
CA MET A 174 5.07 17.00 5.92
C MET A 174 5.77 18.20 6.59
N GLU A 175 5.02 19.09 7.24
CA GLU A 175 5.57 20.20 8.03
C GLU A 175 6.37 19.72 9.25
N LYS A 176 5.94 18.64 9.90
CA LYS A 176 6.70 18.02 11.01
C LYS A 176 8.07 17.58 10.50
N ALA A 177 8.12 16.91 9.35
CA ALA A 177 9.37 16.48 8.72
C ALA A 177 10.24 17.67 8.25
N TYR A 178 9.64 18.74 7.73
CA TYR A 178 10.37 19.97 7.41
C TYR A 178 11.09 20.55 8.64
N ARG A 179 10.40 20.61 9.79
CA ARG A 179 11.00 21.11 11.04
C ARG A 179 12.16 20.25 11.55
N GLN A 180 12.23 18.98 11.16
CA GLN A 180 13.33 18.08 11.49
C GLN A 180 14.56 18.29 10.59
N GLY A 181 14.44 19.05 9.49
CA GLY A 181 15.57 19.52 8.67
C GLY A 181 15.95 18.65 7.47
N ASN A 182 15.46 17.42 7.37
CA ASN A 182 15.91 16.47 6.34
C ASN A 182 15.06 16.46 5.07
N LEU A 183 13.96 17.23 5.01
CA LEU A 183 12.96 17.10 3.95
C LEU A 183 13.47 17.45 2.53
N ALA A 184 14.45 18.35 2.44
CA ALA A 184 15.10 18.73 1.18
C ALA A 184 16.47 18.06 0.99
N SER A 185 16.86 17.13 1.87
CA SER A 185 18.17 16.46 1.81
C SER A 185 18.30 15.62 0.55
N THR A 186 19.41 15.80 -0.16
CA THR A 186 19.81 15.01 -1.34
C THR A 186 20.90 14.00 -1.02
N VAL A 187 21.19 13.76 0.27
CA VAL A 187 22.20 12.79 0.71
C VAL A 187 21.82 11.40 0.19
N VAL A 188 22.81 10.64 -0.24
CA VAL A 188 22.68 9.20 -0.54
C VAL A 188 22.71 8.44 0.79
N HIS A 189 21.69 7.63 1.06
CA HIS A 189 21.64 6.85 2.29
C HIS A 189 22.75 5.78 2.30
N GLU A 190 23.57 5.75 3.35
CA GLU A 190 24.78 4.90 3.40
C GLU A 190 24.47 3.41 3.23
N ASP A 191 23.49 2.88 3.95
CA ASP A 191 23.19 1.44 3.91
C ASP A 191 22.42 0.97 2.67
N THR A 192 21.44 1.76 2.20
CA THR A 192 20.58 1.37 1.08
C THR A 192 21.16 1.79 -0.26
N GLY A 193 22.05 2.79 -0.28
CA GLY A 193 22.54 3.44 -1.50
C GLY A 193 21.47 4.27 -2.21
N ILE A 194 20.29 4.45 -1.63
CA ILE A 194 19.16 5.13 -2.26
C ILE A 194 19.20 6.62 -1.93
N ALA A 195 18.92 7.44 -2.95
CA ALA A 195 18.81 8.89 -2.85
C ALA A 195 17.51 9.39 -3.48
N PRO A 196 17.01 10.57 -3.10
CA PRO A 196 17.52 11.47 -2.06
C PRO A 196 16.91 11.13 -0.69
N MET A 197 17.68 11.28 0.39
CA MET A 197 17.23 10.97 1.75
C MET A 197 15.93 11.70 2.16
N GLY A 198 15.71 12.93 1.69
CA GLY A 198 14.47 13.67 1.95
C GLY A 198 13.22 12.95 1.42
N PHE A 199 13.37 12.09 0.42
CA PHE A 199 12.29 11.34 -0.21
C PHE A 199 11.78 10.16 0.64
N ALA A 200 12.52 9.69 1.65
CA ALA A 200 12.00 8.67 2.56
C ALA A 200 10.74 9.13 3.31
N THR A 201 10.65 10.44 3.61
CA THR A 201 9.42 11.02 4.16
C THR A 201 8.27 10.98 3.16
N THR A 202 8.56 11.25 1.88
CA THR A 202 7.58 11.13 0.78
C THR A 202 7.04 9.71 0.70
N GLU A 203 7.91 8.70 0.68
CA GLU A 203 7.51 7.29 0.64
C GLU A 203 6.64 6.89 1.84
N ARG A 204 7.03 7.28 3.06
CA ARG A 204 6.26 7.01 4.29
C ARG A 204 4.85 7.58 4.22
N ILE A 205 4.72 8.83 3.78
CA ILE A 205 3.41 9.48 3.65
C ILE A 205 2.63 8.86 2.49
N ALA A 206 3.28 8.51 1.38
CA ALA A 206 2.66 7.85 0.23
C ALA A 206 2.06 6.48 0.57
N GLU A 207 2.77 5.66 1.36
CA GLU A 207 2.26 4.38 1.88
C GLU A 207 0.95 4.57 2.64
N TRP A 208 0.92 5.58 3.51
CA TRP A 208 -0.26 5.93 4.29
C TRP A 208 -1.43 6.43 3.41
N ILE A 209 -1.14 7.27 2.41
CA ILE A 209 -2.13 7.75 1.45
C ILE A 209 -2.70 6.60 0.61
N ASP A 210 -1.87 5.62 0.20
CA ASP A 210 -2.37 4.43 -0.50
C ASP A 210 -3.35 3.64 0.34
N ARG A 211 -3.07 3.42 1.63
CA ARG A 211 -3.99 2.71 2.53
C ARG A 211 -5.33 3.44 2.72
N ILE A 212 -5.32 4.77 2.67
CA ILE A 212 -6.54 5.59 2.64
C ILE A 212 -7.29 5.44 1.30
N ALA A 213 -6.56 5.45 0.19
CA ALA A 213 -7.13 5.33 -1.15
C ALA A 213 -7.67 3.92 -1.45
N GLU A 214 -7.14 2.88 -0.79
CA GLU A 214 -7.63 1.50 -0.85
C GLU A 214 -8.97 1.29 -0.10
N GLN A 215 -9.44 2.27 0.69
CA GLN A 215 -10.71 2.14 1.41
C GLN A 215 -11.90 2.30 0.47
N GLU A 216 -12.87 1.40 0.59
CA GLU A 216 -14.13 1.49 -0.17
C GLU A 216 -15.07 2.53 0.46
N PRO A 217 -15.42 3.61 -0.26
CA PRO A 217 -16.37 4.61 0.22
C PRO A 217 -17.80 4.02 0.24
N PRO A 218 -18.70 4.57 1.07
CA PRO A 218 -20.10 4.12 1.09
C PRO A 218 -20.74 4.32 -0.29
N PRO A 219 -21.68 3.42 -0.70
CA PRO A 219 -22.42 3.58 -1.93
C PRO A 219 -23.20 4.91 -1.94
N PRO A 220 -23.46 5.50 -3.11
CA PRO A 220 -24.24 6.72 -3.19
C PRO A 220 -25.63 6.52 -2.58
N PRO A 221 -26.25 7.58 -2.02
CA PRO A 221 -27.64 7.52 -1.58
C PRO A 221 -28.53 7.13 -2.76
N GLU A 222 -29.48 6.22 -2.53
CA GLU A 222 -30.45 5.83 -3.55
C GLU A 222 -31.31 7.07 -3.94
N PRO A 223 -31.59 7.28 -5.23
CA PRO A 223 -32.49 8.35 -5.64
C PRO A 223 -33.88 8.09 -5.03
N GLU A 224 -34.52 9.12 -4.46
CA GLU A 224 -35.92 8.98 -4.04
C GLU A 224 -36.75 8.51 -5.26
N PRO A 225 -37.69 7.55 -5.09
CA PRO A 225 -38.69 7.33 -6.12
C PRO A 225 -39.37 8.68 -6.38
N GLU A 226 -39.49 9.06 -7.66
CA GLU A 226 -40.14 10.31 -8.05
C GLU A 226 -41.48 10.41 -7.32
N LYS A 227 -41.56 11.32 -6.35
CA LYS A 227 -42.84 11.65 -5.71
C LYS A 227 -43.68 12.23 -6.83
N ALA A 228 -44.70 11.47 -7.25
CA ALA A 228 -45.75 11.99 -8.10
C ALA A 228 -46.21 13.32 -7.50
N GLU A 229 -46.14 14.38 -8.30
CA GLU A 229 -46.57 15.72 -7.90
C GLU A 229 -48.03 15.64 -7.46
N ASN A 230 -48.28 15.69 -6.15
CA ASN A 230 -49.58 16.06 -5.64
C ASN A 230 -49.62 17.59 -5.64
N PRO A 231 -50.55 18.21 -6.39
CA PRO A 231 -50.77 19.64 -6.28
C PRO A 231 -51.57 19.84 -5.00
N ASP A 232 -50.94 20.36 -3.96
CA ASP A 232 -51.54 21.29 -3.00
C ASP A 232 -50.48 21.60 -1.94
N GLY A 233 -50.16 22.90 -1.84
CA GLY A 233 -49.14 23.41 -0.94
C GLY A 233 -49.62 23.45 0.51
N GLU A 234 -48.66 23.37 1.44
CA GLU A 234 -48.70 24.11 2.69
C GLU A 234 -47.29 24.20 3.27
N ASP A 235 -46.93 25.43 3.67
CA ASP A 235 -45.65 25.83 4.23
C ASP A 235 -45.33 25.07 5.53
N GLY A 236 -44.20 24.36 5.55
CA GLY A 236 -43.69 23.64 6.71
C GLY A 236 -42.21 23.95 6.98
N ALA A 237 -41.97 24.74 8.03
CA ALA A 237 -40.70 25.23 8.55
C ALA A 237 -39.46 24.32 8.34
N SER A 238 -38.45 24.85 7.63
CA SER A 238 -37.11 24.26 7.60
C SER A 238 -36.34 24.60 8.88
N VAL A 239 -36.00 23.57 9.66
CA VAL A 239 -35.08 23.66 10.80
C VAL A 239 -33.69 24.06 10.30
N LEU A 240 -33.25 25.26 10.69
CA LEU A 240 -31.88 25.72 10.56
C LEU A 240 -30.98 24.92 11.51
N VAL A 241 -30.14 24.04 10.97
CA VAL A 241 -28.96 23.55 11.68
C VAL A 241 -27.79 24.46 11.30
N SER A 242 -27.50 25.38 12.21
CA SER A 242 -26.28 26.19 12.21
C SER A 242 -25.15 25.35 12.80
N THR A 243 -24.06 25.15 12.04
CA THR A 243 -22.76 24.77 12.61
C THR A 243 -21.62 25.49 11.87
N ASP A 244 -21.16 26.55 12.54
CA ASP A 244 -19.82 27.13 12.66
C ASP A 244 -18.89 27.30 11.43
N GLY A 245 -18.72 28.57 11.06
CA GLY A 245 -17.53 29.34 11.45
C GLY A 245 -16.21 29.04 10.74
N ASP A 246 -16.08 29.48 9.49
CA ASP A 246 -14.78 29.60 8.80
C ASP A 246 -14.18 30.98 9.14
N GLU A 247 -13.30 31.05 10.14
CA GLU A 247 -12.44 32.22 10.36
C GLU A 247 -11.22 32.12 9.43
N ASN A 248 -11.28 32.86 8.32
CA ASN A 248 -10.15 33.55 7.69
C ASN A 248 -10.73 34.48 6.63
N ALA A 249 -11.16 35.67 7.07
CA ALA A 249 -11.53 36.77 6.21
C ALA A 249 -10.56 37.92 6.49
N ASP A 250 -9.59 38.10 5.60
CA ASP A 250 -9.06 39.43 5.35
C ASP A 250 -9.95 40.07 4.28
N ALA A 251 -10.57 41.19 4.66
CA ALA A 251 -11.29 42.11 3.80
C ALA A 251 -10.35 42.60 2.67
N ASP A 252 -10.83 42.82 1.44
CA ASP A 252 -11.48 44.07 1.04
C ASP A 252 -12.47 43.86 -0.13
N GLY A 253 -13.52 44.69 -0.19
CA GLY A 253 -14.66 44.64 -1.13
C GLY A 253 -14.30 44.78 -2.62
N GLU A 254 -15.19 44.49 -3.58
CA GLU A 254 -16.53 45.05 -3.75
C GLU A 254 -17.55 44.04 -4.34
N GLY A 255 -18.83 44.27 -4.04
CA GLY A 255 -19.94 43.34 -4.26
C GLY A 255 -20.42 43.19 -5.71
N ILE A 256 -21.01 42.02 -5.98
CA ILE A 256 -21.86 41.75 -7.15
C ILE A 256 -23.07 40.92 -6.67
N PRO A 257 -24.30 41.22 -7.14
CA PRO A 257 -25.53 40.90 -6.44
C PRO A 257 -25.96 39.44 -6.52
N THR A 258 -26.70 39.10 -5.47
CA THR A 258 -27.51 37.92 -5.22
C THR A 258 -28.42 37.53 -6.40
N GLY A 259 -28.55 36.21 -6.62
CA GLY A 259 -29.71 35.65 -7.31
C GLY A 259 -29.43 34.75 -8.51
N ARG A 260 -28.82 33.59 -8.29
CA ARG A 260 -29.07 32.40 -9.13
C ARG A 260 -29.11 31.16 -8.24
N GLN A 261 -30.32 30.80 -7.79
CA GLN A 261 -30.60 29.47 -7.25
C GLN A 261 -30.37 28.46 -8.38
N LEU A 262 -29.22 27.80 -8.39
CA LEU A 262 -29.03 26.58 -9.16
C LEU A 262 -29.64 25.43 -8.35
N LYS A 263 -30.79 24.94 -8.81
CA LYS A 263 -31.41 23.69 -8.34
C LYS A 263 -30.55 22.50 -8.78
N HIS A 264 -29.72 21.97 -7.89
CA HIS A 264 -29.06 20.65 -8.00
C HIS A 264 -28.82 20.18 -6.56
N THR A 265 -29.20 19.00 -6.07
CA THR A 265 -29.65 17.71 -6.63
C THR A 265 -30.65 17.08 -5.64
N ASN A 266 -31.55 16.22 -6.14
CA ASN A 266 -32.38 15.33 -5.33
C ASN A 266 -31.48 14.29 -4.62
N ILE A 267 -30.92 14.66 -3.47
CA ILE A 267 -30.23 13.73 -2.59
C ILE A 267 -31.30 13.13 -1.68
N GLY A 268 -31.63 11.85 -1.88
CA GLY A 268 -32.49 11.10 -0.97
C GLY A 268 -31.90 11.03 0.46
N PRO A 269 -32.63 10.49 1.44
CA PRO A 269 -32.18 10.44 2.82
C PRO A 269 -30.83 9.71 2.91
N VAL A 270 -29.78 10.48 3.19
CA VAL A 270 -28.42 9.99 3.36
C VAL A 270 -28.34 9.25 4.69
N ASP A 271 -27.85 8.02 4.69
CA ASP A 271 -27.53 7.29 5.93
C ASP A 271 -26.26 7.88 6.56
N LEU A 272 -26.45 8.97 7.30
CA LEU A 272 -25.39 9.75 7.96
C LEU A 272 -24.49 8.86 8.83
N THR A 273 -25.02 7.79 9.42
CA THR A 273 -24.27 6.88 10.28
C THR A 273 -23.18 6.11 9.53
N LYS A 274 -23.44 5.70 8.27
CA LYS A 274 -22.44 5.02 7.41
C LYS A 274 -21.35 5.97 6.95
N GLN A 275 -21.71 7.22 6.65
CA GLN A 275 -20.75 8.25 6.29
C GLN A 275 -19.85 8.61 7.47
N GLU A 276 -20.43 8.84 8.65
CA GLU A 276 -19.66 9.07 9.88
C GLU A 276 -18.72 7.88 10.17
N GLY A 277 -19.20 6.65 10.06
CA GLY A 277 -18.38 5.44 10.23
C GLY A 277 -17.21 5.34 9.24
N PHE A 278 -17.39 5.75 7.98
CA PHE A 278 -16.29 5.82 7.01
C PHE A 278 -15.28 6.91 7.37
N GLY A 279 -15.75 8.12 7.71
CA GLY A 279 -14.90 9.24 8.12
C GLY A 279 -14.06 8.90 9.35
N GLU A 280 -14.64 8.27 10.38
CA GLU A 280 -13.92 7.83 11.56
C GLU A 280 -12.90 6.72 11.26
N ARG A 281 -13.22 5.81 10.33
CA ARG A 281 -12.26 4.80 9.87
C ARG A 281 -11.03 5.45 9.25
N LEU A 282 -11.20 6.44 8.38
CA LEU A 282 -10.09 7.17 7.76
C LEU A 282 -9.21 7.89 8.78
N LYS A 283 -9.80 8.41 9.87
CA LYS A 283 -9.05 9.01 10.99
C LYS A 283 -8.18 7.98 11.72
N GLY A 284 -8.67 6.75 11.86
CA GLY A 284 -7.95 5.63 12.47
C GLY A 284 -6.78 5.10 11.63
N ILE A 285 -6.69 5.44 10.34
CA ILE A 285 -5.55 5.09 9.49
C ILE A 285 -4.46 6.15 9.68
N THR A 286 -3.31 5.80 10.25
CA THR A 286 -2.21 6.73 10.55
C THR A 286 -0.92 6.36 9.80
N PRO A 287 -0.05 7.33 9.50
CA PRO A 287 1.28 7.04 8.97
C PRO A 287 2.15 6.37 10.03
N ASP A 288 3.19 5.67 9.59
CA ASP A 288 4.20 5.09 10.48
C ASP A 288 4.89 6.22 11.29
N GLU A 289 5.14 5.98 12.57
CA GLU A 289 5.78 6.94 13.49
C GLU A 289 7.31 6.87 13.46
N HIS A 290 7.89 5.83 12.84
CA HIS A 290 9.34 5.68 12.74
C HIS A 290 9.91 6.63 11.67
N HIS A 291 10.77 7.56 12.10
CA HIS A 291 11.20 8.71 11.29
C HIS A 291 12.65 8.65 10.78
N TYR A 292 13.45 7.67 11.20
CA TYR A 292 14.91 7.83 11.15
C TYR A 292 15.68 6.82 10.29
N ASP A 293 15.05 5.75 9.82
CA ASP A 293 15.73 4.76 8.97
C ASP A 293 14.82 4.30 7.83
N ILE A 294 15.43 4.00 6.69
CA ILE A 294 14.74 3.52 5.49
C ILE A 294 14.51 2.02 5.64
N PRO A 295 13.26 1.54 5.77
CA PRO A 295 13.00 0.12 5.92
C PRO A 295 13.42 -0.64 4.66
N ARG A 296 14.20 -1.71 4.83
CA ARG A 296 14.78 -2.49 3.73
C ARG A 296 14.72 -3.99 3.98
N TRP A 297 14.60 -4.73 2.89
CA TRP A 297 14.80 -6.18 2.89
C TRP A 297 16.24 -6.51 2.55
N GLY A 298 16.75 -7.59 3.15
CA GLY A 298 17.99 -8.21 2.77
C GLY A 298 17.83 -9.05 1.50
N GLU A 299 18.95 -9.41 0.89
CA GLU A 299 18.95 -10.33 -0.24
C GLU A 299 18.66 -11.76 0.23
N LEU A 300 17.64 -12.41 -0.34
CA LEU A 300 17.36 -13.82 -0.06
C LEU A 300 18.38 -14.72 -0.77
N ARG A 301 19.16 -15.46 0.02
CA ARG A 301 20.21 -16.37 -0.42
C ARG A 301 19.85 -17.79 -0.03
N VAL A 302 19.18 -18.48 -0.96
CA VAL A 302 18.66 -19.83 -0.74
C VAL A 302 19.72 -20.89 -1.03
N GLU A 303 20.00 -21.74 -0.04
CA GLU A 303 20.85 -22.92 -0.20
C GLU A 303 19.99 -24.20 -0.17
N LYS A 304 20.27 -25.13 -1.09
CA LYS A 304 19.64 -26.45 -1.08
C LYS A 304 20.54 -27.46 -0.39
N LEU A 305 20.18 -27.84 0.82
CA LEU A 305 20.92 -28.85 1.59
C LEU A 305 20.80 -30.26 0.96
N PRO A 306 21.77 -31.16 1.18
CA PRO A 306 21.66 -32.55 0.77
C PRO A 306 20.47 -33.26 1.46
N LEU A 307 19.43 -33.60 0.67
CA LEU A 307 18.22 -34.26 1.16
C LEU A 307 18.39 -35.80 1.14
N THR A 308 19.18 -36.31 2.08
CA THR A 308 19.59 -37.73 2.14
C THR A 308 18.56 -38.63 2.83
N VAL A 309 17.72 -38.09 3.71
CA VAL A 309 16.78 -38.88 4.52
C VAL A 309 15.45 -39.03 3.79
N LEU A 310 15.11 -40.25 3.38
CA LEU A 310 13.79 -40.57 2.82
C LEU A 310 12.79 -40.83 3.94
N VAL A 311 11.67 -40.08 3.95
CA VAL A 311 10.55 -40.37 4.86
C VAL A 311 9.62 -41.38 4.19
N PRO A 312 9.35 -42.57 4.77
CA PRO A 312 8.54 -43.61 4.14
C PRO A 312 7.08 -43.20 3.88
N GLY A 313 6.49 -43.71 2.78
CA GLY A 313 5.08 -43.50 2.44
C GLY A 313 4.77 -42.23 1.62
N THR A 314 5.81 -41.60 1.05
CA THR A 314 5.76 -40.20 0.61
C THR A 314 5.51 -39.97 -0.88
N ILE A 315 5.82 -40.91 -1.77
CA ILE A 315 5.73 -40.65 -3.22
C ILE A 315 4.90 -41.73 -3.90
N GLY A 316 3.70 -41.36 -4.37
CA GLY A 316 2.86 -42.26 -5.15
C GLY A 316 1.39 -41.84 -5.23
N LYS A 317 0.66 -42.50 -6.13
CA LYS A 317 -0.81 -42.48 -6.17
C LYS A 317 -1.32 -43.35 -5.01
N LYS A 318 -2.01 -42.75 -4.03
CA LYS A 318 -2.64 -43.50 -2.92
C LYS A 318 -4.13 -43.62 -3.16
N ARG A 319 -4.69 -44.82 -2.97
CA ARG A 319 -6.15 -45.03 -3.00
C ARG A 319 -6.73 -44.73 -1.62
N VAL A 320 -7.56 -43.70 -1.53
CA VAL A 320 -8.27 -43.31 -0.31
C VAL A 320 -9.78 -43.59 -0.40
N PRO A 321 -10.45 -43.77 0.75
CA PRO A 321 -11.88 -44.00 0.79
C PRO A 321 -12.67 -42.82 0.22
N SER A 322 -13.70 -43.10 -0.57
CA SER A 322 -14.61 -42.11 -1.13
C SER A 322 -16.06 -42.60 -1.07
N ASN A 323 -17.00 -41.68 -0.94
CA ASN A 323 -18.44 -41.94 -0.97
C ASN A 323 -19.00 -42.06 -2.40
N THR A 324 -18.17 -41.85 -3.42
CA THR A 324 -18.55 -41.92 -4.84
C THR A 324 -17.58 -42.79 -5.63
N GLY A 325 -18.10 -43.55 -6.59
CA GLY A 325 -17.31 -44.39 -7.48
C GLY A 325 -18.14 -45.46 -8.19
N ARG A 326 -17.52 -46.17 -9.13
CA ARG A 326 -18.18 -47.22 -9.92
C ARG A 326 -18.16 -48.59 -9.24
N HIS A 327 -17.12 -48.88 -8.46
CA HIS A 327 -16.90 -50.20 -7.85
C HIS A 327 -16.66 -50.08 -6.33
N PRO A 328 -17.59 -50.53 -5.49
CA PRO A 328 -17.44 -50.47 -4.04
C PRO A 328 -16.39 -51.50 -3.59
N ARG A 329 -15.21 -51.01 -3.18
CA ARG A 329 -14.07 -51.85 -2.76
C ARG A 329 -13.91 -51.97 -1.24
N ARG A 330 -14.57 -51.09 -0.47
CA ARG A 330 -14.49 -51.02 0.99
C ARG A 330 -15.85 -51.24 1.64
N LEU A 331 -16.51 -52.35 1.33
CA LEU A 331 -17.85 -52.69 1.84
C LEU A 331 -17.94 -52.66 3.38
N HIS A 332 -16.85 -53.02 4.10
CA HIS A 332 -16.79 -52.93 5.56
C HIS A 332 -17.05 -51.51 6.11
N ARG A 333 -16.80 -50.45 5.32
CA ARG A 333 -17.06 -49.06 5.69
C ARG A 333 -18.52 -48.66 5.62
N TYR A 334 -19.36 -49.47 4.98
CA TYR A 334 -20.79 -49.19 4.87
C TYR A 334 -21.48 -49.11 6.23
N LEU A 335 -21.01 -49.91 7.20
CA LEU A 335 -21.56 -49.97 8.56
C LEU A 335 -20.68 -49.26 9.60
N THR A 336 -19.45 -48.86 9.25
CA THR A 336 -18.44 -48.39 10.22
C THR A 336 -17.93 -46.97 9.98
N ASP A 337 -18.10 -46.41 8.78
CA ASP A 337 -17.69 -45.04 8.44
C ASP A 337 -18.96 -44.16 8.33
N PRO A 338 -19.16 -43.16 9.21
CA PRO A 338 -20.33 -42.28 9.17
C PRO A 338 -20.54 -41.56 7.83
N GLU A 339 -19.48 -41.36 7.05
CA GLU A 339 -19.54 -40.76 5.70
C GLU A 339 -19.75 -41.79 4.58
N MET A 340 -19.96 -43.08 4.91
CA MET A 340 -20.20 -44.20 3.99
C MET A 340 -19.20 -44.28 2.82
N ARG A 341 -17.91 -44.06 3.11
CA ARG A 341 -16.84 -44.03 2.10
C ARG A 341 -16.44 -45.44 1.62
N ILE A 342 -17.31 -46.08 0.83
CA ILE A 342 -17.17 -47.47 0.36
C ILE A 342 -16.39 -47.64 -0.96
N PHE A 343 -16.11 -46.55 -1.68
CA PHE A 343 -15.37 -46.55 -2.94
C PHE A 343 -13.89 -46.18 -2.76
N ASP A 344 -13.11 -46.37 -3.82
CA ASP A 344 -11.72 -45.89 -3.91
C ASP A 344 -11.64 -44.66 -4.81
N ARG A 345 -11.03 -43.59 -4.29
CA ARG A 345 -10.52 -42.47 -5.09
C ARG A 345 -9.00 -42.51 -5.07
N THR A 346 -8.38 -42.34 -6.23
CA THR A 346 -6.93 -42.13 -6.30
C THR A 346 -6.63 -40.68 -5.98
N ILE A 347 -5.93 -40.42 -4.88
CA ILE A 347 -5.34 -39.10 -4.62
C ILE A 347 -3.87 -39.12 -5.02
N LYS A 348 -3.44 -38.05 -5.67
CA LYS A 348 -2.02 -37.72 -5.79
C LYS A 348 -1.60 -37.08 -4.46
N GLY A 349 -0.33 -37.23 -4.08
CA GLY A 349 0.23 -36.47 -2.96
C GLY A 349 -0.10 -34.99 -3.12
N VAL A 350 -0.64 -34.38 -2.07
CA VAL A 350 -0.88 -32.94 -2.00
C VAL A 350 0.51 -32.31 -1.90
N GLY A 351 0.89 -31.56 -2.93
CA GLY A 351 2.07 -30.71 -2.90
C GLY A 351 1.79 -29.45 -2.08
N GLY A 352 2.73 -28.53 -2.07
CA GLY A 352 2.64 -27.30 -1.31
C GLY A 352 4.02 -26.75 -1.02
N VAL A 353 4.06 -25.51 -0.59
CA VAL A 353 5.29 -24.91 -0.05
C VAL A 353 5.01 -24.45 1.36
N MET A 354 5.93 -24.75 2.26
CA MET A 354 5.91 -24.27 3.62
C MET A 354 7.13 -23.38 3.83
N VAL A 355 6.87 -22.12 4.17
CA VAL A 355 7.88 -21.12 4.49
C VAL A 355 7.90 -20.99 6.00
N LEU A 356 9.01 -21.37 6.62
CA LEU A 356 9.19 -21.43 8.06
C LEU A 356 10.13 -20.32 8.50
N ASP A 357 9.61 -19.45 9.35
CA ASP A 357 10.40 -18.54 10.17
C ASP A 357 11.18 -19.38 11.19
N CYS A 358 12.50 -19.31 11.10
CA CYS A 358 13.45 -19.97 12.00
C CYS A 358 14.25 -18.94 12.81
N SER A 359 13.71 -17.74 13.02
CA SER A 359 14.26 -16.75 13.96
C SER A 359 14.27 -17.28 15.39
N GLY A 360 15.01 -16.62 16.28
CA GLY A 360 15.37 -17.14 17.60
C GLY A 360 14.22 -17.45 18.56
N SER A 361 12.98 -17.11 18.22
CA SER A 361 11.76 -17.51 18.94
C SER A 361 11.18 -18.87 18.46
N MET A 362 11.67 -19.42 17.35
CA MET A 362 11.11 -20.57 16.64
C MET A 362 12.13 -21.72 16.55
N ASP A 363 12.14 -22.58 17.57
CA ASP A 363 12.99 -23.79 17.58
C ASP A 363 12.44 -24.87 16.62
N LEU A 364 13.12 -25.05 15.50
CA LEU A 364 12.82 -26.10 14.53
C LEU A 364 13.63 -27.36 14.79
N THR A 365 12.95 -28.49 14.94
CA THR A 365 13.58 -29.80 15.16
C THR A 365 13.42 -30.74 13.95
N LYS A 366 14.36 -31.67 13.78
CA LYS A 366 14.29 -32.73 12.75
C LYS A 366 12.99 -33.55 12.88
N LYS A 367 12.51 -33.77 14.11
CA LYS A 367 11.28 -34.51 14.36
C LYS A 367 10.07 -33.80 13.75
N GLN A 368 9.98 -32.47 13.91
CA GLN A 368 8.87 -31.70 13.35
C GLN A 368 8.88 -31.70 11.82
N ILE A 369 10.05 -31.62 11.16
CA ILE A 369 10.14 -31.74 9.69
C ILE A 369 9.65 -33.11 9.21
N ARG A 370 10.00 -34.17 9.95
CA ARG A 370 9.48 -35.52 9.66
C ARG A 370 7.95 -35.57 9.80
N GLU A 371 7.37 -34.94 10.81
CA GLU A 371 5.91 -34.86 10.99
C GLU A 371 5.22 -34.09 9.86
N ILE A 372 5.82 -33.00 9.38
CA ILE A 372 5.37 -32.25 8.20
C ILE A 372 5.32 -33.16 6.98
N LEU A 373 6.41 -33.89 6.69
CA LEU A 373 6.47 -34.80 5.54
C LEU A 373 5.51 -36.00 5.66
N GLN A 374 5.25 -36.49 6.86
CA GLN A 374 4.23 -37.53 7.08
C GLN A 374 2.80 -37.01 6.83
N ALA A 375 2.54 -35.75 7.19
CA ALA A 375 1.26 -35.09 6.92
C ALA A 375 1.11 -34.81 5.42
N ALA A 376 2.07 -34.11 4.82
CA ALA A 376 2.10 -33.69 3.43
C ALA A 376 3.39 -34.12 2.71
N PRO A 377 3.44 -35.34 2.16
CA PRO A 377 4.65 -35.88 1.55
C PRO A 377 5.28 -35.11 0.38
N GLY A 378 4.47 -34.36 -0.36
CA GLY A 378 4.91 -33.61 -1.54
C GLY A 378 5.30 -32.17 -1.23
N VAL A 379 5.30 -31.77 0.05
CA VAL A 379 5.61 -30.39 0.45
C VAL A 379 7.09 -30.09 0.29
N THR A 380 7.39 -28.89 -0.18
CA THR A 380 8.72 -28.29 -0.11
C THR A 380 8.77 -27.40 1.13
N VAL A 381 9.78 -27.57 1.98
CA VAL A 381 9.95 -26.79 3.22
C VAL A 381 11.16 -25.89 3.06
N LEU A 382 10.94 -24.58 3.12
CA LEU A 382 11.97 -23.55 3.19
C LEU A 382 12.01 -23.04 4.64
N GLY A 383 13.16 -23.14 5.30
CA GLY A 383 13.41 -22.43 6.57
C GLY A 383 14.26 -21.21 6.31
N TYR A 384 13.90 -20.05 6.86
CA TYR A 384 14.67 -18.81 6.71
C TYR A 384 14.98 -18.18 8.07
N THR A 385 16.11 -17.50 8.16
CA THR A 385 16.55 -16.71 9.32
C THR A 385 17.67 -15.78 8.87
N ASP A 386 17.91 -14.68 9.58
CA ASP A 386 19.09 -13.87 9.31
C ASP A 386 20.35 -14.42 10.00
N ARG A 387 21.46 -14.48 9.24
CA ARG A 387 22.80 -14.89 9.71
C ARG A 387 23.87 -13.82 9.42
N GLY A 388 23.46 -12.63 8.99
CA GLY A 388 24.34 -11.54 8.58
C GLY A 388 24.82 -11.64 7.14
N ALA A 389 25.49 -10.58 6.69
CA ALA A 389 25.94 -10.42 5.31
C ALA A 389 26.92 -11.53 4.89
N ASN A 390 26.67 -12.17 3.74
CA ASN A 390 27.54 -13.16 3.06
C ASN A 390 27.36 -14.64 3.41
N SER A 391 26.36 -15.00 4.19
CA SER A 391 25.94 -16.40 4.35
C SER A 391 24.56 -16.66 3.72
N PRO A 392 24.24 -17.92 3.40
CA PRO A 392 22.85 -18.32 3.15
C PRO A 392 21.98 -17.94 4.35
N ASN A 393 20.79 -17.40 4.07
CA ASN A 393 19.78 -16.99 5.05
C ASN A 393 18.44 -17.72 4.84
N ALA A 394 18.41 -18.68 3.91
CA ALA A 394 17.32 -19.62 3.76
C ALA A 394 17.81 -20.96 3.24
N TRP A 395 17.16 -22.04 3.67
CA TRP A 395 17.51 -23.41 3.30
C TRP A 395 16.30 -24.23 2.90
N VAL A 396 16.43 -24.99 1.82
CA VAL A 396 15.45 -26.04 1.49
C VAL A 396 15.73 -27.24 2.41
N LEU A 397 14.90 -27.38 3.44
CA LEU A 397 15.04 -28.41 4.47
C LEU A 397 14.41 -29.74 4.07
N ALA A 398 13.38 -29.68 3.21
CA ALA A 398 12.73 -30.85 2.67
C ALA A 398 12.12 -30.60 1.30
N ASP A 399 12.13 -31.63 0.46
CA ASP A 399 11.51 -31.62 -0.86
C ASP A 399 11.14 -33.04 -1.28
N LYS A 400 9.92 -33.22 -1.81
CA LYS A 400 9.44 -34.49 -2.40
C LYS A 400 9.71 -35.70 -1.51
N GLY A 401 9.34 -35.63 -0.22
CA GLY A 401 9.45 -36.76 0.71
C GLY A 401 10.85 -37.03 1.23
N ARG A 402 11.84 -36.20 0.89
CA ARG A 402 13.19 -36.25 1.44
C ARG A 402 13.45 -35.03 2.30
N MET A 403 14.24 -35.18 3.35
CA MET A 403 14.69 -34.08 4.22
C MET A 403 16.21 -34.11 4.43
N CYS A 404 16.75 -32.99 4.88
CA CYS A 404 18.15 -32.91 5.30
C CYS A 404 18.41 -33.78 6.54
N GLU A 405 19.63 -34.30 6.64
CA GLU A 405 20.09 -35.02 7.82
C GLU A 405 20.34 -34.04 8.97
N GLU A 406 21.07 -32.96 8.72
CA GLU A 406 21.42 -31.93 9.71
C GLU A 406 20.67 -30.63 9.42
N LEU A 407 20.25 -29.95 10.49
CA LEU A 407 19.58 -28.66 10.36
C LEU A 407 20.62 -27.54 10.35
N PRO A 408 20.41 -26.52 9.51
CA PRO A 408 21.23 -25.33 9.55
C PRO A 408 20.98 -24.57 10.86
N PHE A 409 21.90 -23.68 11.20
CA PHE A 409 21.79 -22.81 12.36
C PHE A 409 20.55 -21.91 12.28
N THR A 410 19.91 -21.66 13.43
CA THR A 410 18.80 -20.71 13.62
C THR A 410 19.33 -19.41 14.24
N GLY A 411 19.02 -18.26 13.63
CA GLY A 411 19.58 -16.94 14.00
C GLY A 411 18.68 -16.13 14.93
N GLN A 412 19.12 -14.92 15.34
CA GLN A 412 18.39 -14.07 16.30
C GLN A 412 17.42 -13.07 15.68
N GLY A 413 17.39 -12.91 14.36
CA GLY A 413 16.55 -11.93 13.66
C GLY A 413 16.09 -12.40 12.29
N ASN A 414 15.17 -11.63 11.71
CA ASN A 414 14.68 -11.78 10.36
C ASN A 414 15.08 -10.54 9.54
N GLY A 415 15.28 -10.71 8.25
CA GLY A 415 15.55 -9.60 7.33
C GLY A 415 15.04 -9.86 5.92
N VAL A 416 14.35 -10.99 5.70
CA VAL A 416 14.00 -11.53 4.38
C VAL A 416 12.62 -12.17 4.34
N ASP A 417 11.70 -11.79 5.24
CA ASP A 417 10.35 -12.39 5.33
C ASP A 417 9.59 -12.31 4.01
N LEU A 418 9.48 -11.12 3.41
CA LEU A 418 8.80 -10.95 2.14
C LEU A 418 9.53 -11.68 1.00
N PRO A 419 10.86 -11.52 0.79
CA PRO A 419 11.58 -12.34 -0.18
C PRO A 419 11.36 -13.85 -0.02
N ALA A 420 11.32 -14.37 1.21
CA ALA A 420 11.08 -15.79 1.48
C ALA A 420 9.64 -16.21 1.11
N LEU A 421 8.65 -15.35 1.36
CA LEU A 421 7.27 -15.53 0.91
C LEU A 421 7.16 -15.56 -0.62
N GLU A 422 7.86 -14.64 -1.30
CA GLU A 422 7.91 -14.57 -2.76
C GLU A 422 8.52 -15.82 -3.38
N TRP A 423 9.64 -16.28 -2.81
CA TRP A 423 10.23 -17.56 -3.17
C TRP A 423 9.22 -18.69 -2.99
N GLY A 424 8.51 -18.72 -1.86
CA GLY A 424 7.52 -19.76 -1.55
C GLY A 424 6.38 -19.83 -2.56
N VAL A 425 5.86 -18.68 -2.98
CA VAL A 425 4.81 -18.60 -4.00
C VAL A 425 5.34 -19.00 -5.39
N ALA A 426 6.55 -18.59 -5.75
CA ALA A 426 7.18 -18.95 -7.02
C ALA A 426 7.48 -20.46 -7.13
N HIS A 427 7.76 -21.14 -6.00
CA HIS A 427 8.11 -22.56 -5.96
C HIS A 427 6.90 -23.49 -5.77
N LYS A 428 5.69 -22.98 -5.90
CA LYS A 428 4.47 -23.79 -5.97
C LYS A 428 4.60 -24.85 -7.07
N GLN A 429 4.45 -26.13 -6.71
CA GLN A 429 4.53 -27.21 -7.71
C GLN A 429 3.34 -27.19 -8.69
N ARG A 430 2.25 -26.51 -8.33
CA ARG A 430 1.07 -26.23 -9.16
C ARG A 430 0.47 -24.90 -8.74
N SER A 431 -0.22 -24.22 -9.64
CA SER A 431 -0.89 -22.93 -9.36
C SER A 431 -1.85 -22.98 -8.15
N ASN A 432 -2.49 -24.13 -7.91
CA ASN A 432 -3.41 -24.36 -6.80
C ASN A 432 -2.77 -25.02 -5.56
N SER A 433 -1.46 -25.24 -5.55
CA SER A 433 -0.77 -25.74 -4.37
C SER A 433 -0.82 -24.69 -3.25
N PRO A 434 -1.14 -25.09 -2.01
CA PRO A 434 -1.15 -24.16 -0.88
C PRO A 434 0.27 -23.70 -0.57
N VAL A 435 0.39 -22.44 -0.13
CA VAL A 435 1.60 -21.92 0.53
C VAL A 435 1.21 -21.62 1.98
N ILE A 436 2.01 -22.14 2.91
CA ILE A 436 1.81 -21.93 4.33
C ILE A 436 3.02 -21.17 4.86
N TRP A 437 2.78 -20.02 5.48
CA TRP A 437 3.79 -19.27 6.21
C TRP A 437 3.62 -19.51 7.70
N VAL A 438 4.67 -20.00 8.35
CA VAL A 438 4.71 -20.21 9.79
C VAL A 438 5.63 -19.14 10.37
N SER A 439 5.08 -18.19 11.12
CA SER A 439 5.83 -17.09 11.75
C SER A 439 5.06 -16.54 12.94
N ASP A 440 5.77 -16.07 13.98
CA ASP A 440 5.17 -15.37 15.12
C ASP A 440 4.75 -13.92 14.79
N GLY A 441 5.08 -13.45 13.59
CA GLY A 441 4.76 -12.13 13.05
C GLY A 441 5.80 -11.05 13.35
N GLY A 442 6.97 -11.41 13.89
CA GLY A 442 8.12 -10.53 14.09
C GLY A 442 8.85 -10.23 12.79
N VAL A 443 8.28 -9.32 11.99
CA VAL A 443 8.86 -8.89 10.71
C VAL A 443 9.89 -7.79 10.95
N CYS A 444 11.13 -8.05 10.54
CA CYS A 444 12.27 -7.16 10.72
C CYS A 444 12.94 -6.87 9.37
N GLY A 445 13.57 -5.69 9.27
CA GLY A 445 14.40 -5.33 8.11
C GLY A 445 15.84 -5.82 8.29
N ASP A 446 16.62 -5.74 7.20
CA ASP A 446 18.03 -6.16 7.21
C ASP A 446 18.89 -5.32 8.17
N GLY A 447 19.35 -5.94 9.26
CA GLY A 447 20.04 -5.26 10.36
C GLY A 447 19.17 -4.29 11.16
N GLN A 448 17.85 -4.32 10.97
CA GLN A 448 16.89 -3.40 11.55
C GLN A 448 15.99 -4.09 12.59
N GLY A 449 15.34 -3.28 13.43
CA GLY A 449 14.29 -3.76 14.32
C GLY A 449 13.00 -4.12 13.56
N SER A 450 11.96 -4.42 14.34
CA SER A 450 10.63 -4.66 13.80
C SER A 450 10.15 -3.46 12.97
N SER A 451 9.66 -3.71 11.76
CA SER A 451 9.18 -2.66 10.86
C SER A 451 7.74 -2.87 10.46
N GLU A 452 6.96 -1.81 10.60
CA GLU A 452 5.51 -1.83 10.39
C GLU A 452 5.18 -1.75 8.91
N ALA A 453 5.93 -0.94 8.17
CA ALA A 453 5.88 -0.88 6.72
C ALA A 453 6.18 -2.27 6.11
N LEU A 454 7.27 -2.91 6.53
CA LEU A 454 7.65 -4.25 6.04
C LEU A 454 6.61 -5.32 6.45
N ALA A 455 6.11 -5.26 7.68
CA ALA A 455 5.03 -6.15 8.13
C ALA A 455 3.76 -5.97 7.28
N MET A 456 3.39 -4.73 6.95
CA MET A 456 2.25 -4.45 6.07
C MET A 456 2.46 -5.01 4.65
N GLN A 457 3.68 -4.97 4.11
CA GLN A 457 3.99 -5.63 2.84
C GLN A 457 3.76 -7.14 2.91
N CYS A 458 4.26 -7.81 3.95
CA CYS A 458 4.02 -9.24 4.17
C CYS A 458 2.52 -9.56 4.27
N ILE A 459 1.74 -8.76 5.01
CA ILE A 459 0.29 -8.95 5.16
C ILE A 459 -0.41 -8.79 3.80
N LYS A 460 -0.15 -7.70 3.07
CA LYS A 460 -0.74 -7.45 1.74
C LYS A 460 -0.37 -8.58 0.77
N TYR A 461 0.88 -9.01 0.78
CA TYR A 461 1.37 -10.10 -0.07
C TYR A 461 0.66 -11.42 0.24
N CYS A 462 0.51 -11.76 1.53
CA CYS A 462 -0.17 -12.99 1.96
C CYS A 462 -1.64 -13.00 1.54
N ILE A 463 -2.36 -11.89 1.72
CA ILE A 463 -3.76 -11.75 1.30
C ILE A 463 -3.88 -11.91 -0.22
N ARG A 464 -3.07 -11.17 -0.98
CA ARG A 464 -3.08 -11.17 -2.46
C ARG A 464 -2.79 -12.57 -3.04
N ASN A 465 -1.80 -13.27 -2.49
CA ASN A 465 -1.35 -14.57 -3.00
C ASN A 465 -2.02 -15.78 -2.35
N ARG A 466 -2.99 -15.53 -1.46
CA ARG A 466 -3.70 -16.54 -0.69
C ARG A 466 -2.75 -17.46 0.09
N VAL A 467 -1.73 -16.86 0.72
CA VAL A 467 -0.83 -17.56 1.64
C VAL A 467 -1.56 -17.79 2.95
N ILE A 468 -1.49 -19.02 3.46
CA ILE A 468 -2.08 -19.37 4.75
C ILE A 468 -1.04 -19.06 5.83
N VAL A 469 -1.37 -18.18 6.76
CA VAL A 469 -0.45 -17.81 7.86
C VAL A 469 -0.86 -18.55 9.13
N VAL A 470 0.11 -19.10 9.85
CA VAL A 470 -0.10 -19.75 11.15
C VAL A 470 1.03 -19.36 12.12
N PRO A 471 0.74 -19.16 13.41
CA PRO A 471 1.73 -18.65 14.35
C PRO A 471 2.76 -19.70 14.79
N HIS A 472 2.38 -20.98 14.77
CA HIS A 472 3.19 -22.07 15.31
C HIS A 472 3.21 -23.29 14.41
N LEU A 473 4.31 -24.04 14.47
CA LEU A 473 4.52 -25.21 13.63
C LEU A 473 3.52 -26.34 13.90
N ASP A 474 3.12 -26.52 15.17
CA ASP A 474 2.15 -27.54 15.55
C ASP A 474 0.76 -27.27 14.95
N GLU A 475 0.40 -25.99 14.81
CA GLU A 475 -0.82 -25.57 14.11
C GLU A 475 -0.70 -25.86 12.61
N ALA A 476 0.46 -25.58 12.01
CA ALA A 476 0.74 -25.91 10.61
C ALA A 476 0.59 -27.42 10.33
N VAL A 477 1.16 -28.27 11.19
CA VAL A 477 1.07 -29.73 11.08
C VAL A 477 -0.38 -30.22 11.26
N SER A 478 -1.10 -29.66 12.24
CA SER A 478 -2.51 -29.96 12.46
C SER A 478 -3.37 -29.58 11.25
N MET A 479 -3.10 -28.41 10.66
CA MET A 479 -3.74 -27.95 9.44
C MET A 479 -3.46 -28.86 8.25
N LEU A 480 -2.20 -29.27 8.02
CA LEU A 480 -1.86 -30.22 6.96
C LEU A 480 -2.60 -31.56 7.13
N LYS A 481 -2.72 -32.06 8.37
CA LYS A 481 -3.50 -33.28 8.67
C LYS A 481 -4.99 -33.10 8.33
N ASN A 482 -5.56 -31.92 8.57
CA ASN A 482 -6.94 -31.59 8.23
C ASN A 482 -7.14 -31.43 6.71
N MET A 483 -6.21 -30.77 6.01
CA MET A 483 -6.23 -30.64 4.56
C MET A 483 -6.14 -32.00 3.86
N LYS A 484 -5.35 -32.94 4.41
CA LYS A 484 -5.30 -34.34 3.95
C LYS A 484 -6.64 -35.06 4.06
N ARG A 485 -7.49 -34.66 5.01
CA ARG A 485 -8.87 -35.17 5.20
C ARG A 485 -9.90 -34.46 4.30
N GLY A 486 -9.48 -33.46 3.50
CA GLY A 486 -10.35 -32.71 2.59
C GLY A 486 -10.93 -31.42 3.17
N GLN A 487 -10.50 -31.00 4.37
CA GLN A 487 -10.89 -29.71 4.93
C GLN A 487 -10.09 -28.55 4.32
N LYS A 488 -10.67 -27.35 4.29
CA LYS A 488 -9.97 -26.14 3.84
C LYS A 488 -9.03 -25.65 4.95
N GLY A 489 -7.80 -25.28 4.57
CA GLY A 489 -6.89 -24.56 5.48
C GLY A 489 -7.41 -23.14 5.72
N ARG A 490 -7.25 -22.65 6.95
CA ARG A 490 -7.60 -21.28 7.35
C ARG A 490 -6.36 -20.58 7.91
N THR A 491 -6.29 -19.28 7.67
CA THR A 491 -5.24 -18.44 8.22
C THR A 491 -5.56 -18.15 9.68
N HIS A 492 -4.56 -18.31 10.55
CA HIS A 492 -4.58 -17.84 11.92
C HIS A 492 -3.51 -16.75 12.04
N TRP A 493 -3.94 -15.48 11.98
CA TRP A 493 -2.98 -14.38 11.99
C TRP A 493 -2.26 -14.29 13.34
N PRO A 494 -0.91 -14.22 13.37
CA PRO A 494 -0.15 -14.00 14.59
C PRO A 494 -0.53 -12.68 15.29
N ARG A 495 -0.39 -12.63 16.61
CA ARG A 495 -0.76 -11.46 17.43
C ARG A 495 -0.05 -10.19 16.95
N GLN A 496 1.22 -10.29 16.57
CA GLN A 496 2.01 -9.15 16.11
C GLN A 496 1.44 -8.55 14.81
N LEU A 497 1.15 -9.39 13.80
CA LEU A 497 0.55 -8.92 12.54
C LEU A 497 -0.85 -8.31 12.74
N ARG A 498 -1.66 -8.89 13.63
CA ARG A 498 -2.97 -8.30 14.00
C ARG A 498 -2.82 -6.92 14.65
N TYR A 499 -1.81 -6.76 15.51
CA TYR A 499 -1.51 -5.49 16.16
C TYR A 499 -1.06 -4.43 15.15
N VAL A 500 -0.09 -4.75 14.30
CA VAL A 500 0.39 -3.86 13.24
C VAL A 500 -0.76 -3.45 12.32
N TYR A 501 -1.53 -4.41 11.81
CA TYR A 501 -2.65 -4.12 10.93
C TYR A 501 -3.68 -3.21 11.60
N LYS A 502 -4.03 -3.46 12.87
CA LYS A 502 -4.96 -2.61 13.62
C LYS A 502 -4.44 -1.20 13.82
N ARG A 503 -3.17 -1.06 14.17
CA ARG A 503 -2.56 0.24 14.42
C ARG A 503 -2.42 1.06 13.15
N MET A 504 -2.03 0.40 12.05
CA MET A 504 -1.88 1.04 10.75
C MET A 504 -3.25 1.37 10.13
N ASN A 505 -4.17 0.41 10.04
CA ASN A 505 -5.43 0.55 9.30
C ASN A 505 -6.65 0.93 10.14
N GLY A 506 -6.50 1.10 11.46
CA GLY A 506 -7.61 1.37 12.38
C GLY A 506 -8.64 0.24 12.49
N SER A 507 -8.46 -0.89 11.79
CA SER A 507 -9.42 -2.00 11.67
C SER A 507 -8.77 -3.34 12.00
N ARG A 508 -9.57 -4.35 12.37
CA ARG A 508 -9.03 -5.66 12.78
C ARG A 508 -8.76 -6.54 11.56
N LEU A 509 -7.61 -7.23 11.60
CA LEU A 509 -7.30 -8.30 10.66
C LEU A 509 -8.06 -9.57 11.07
N ASN A 510 -9.01 -10.00 10.26
CA ASN A 510 -9.85 -11.18 10.53
C ASN A 510 -9.22 -12.45 9.94
N ASP A 511 -9.37 -13.56 10.66
CA ASP A 511 -8.92 -14.90 10.22
C ASP A 511 -9.77 -15.45 9.06
N ASP A 512 -11.01 -14.97 8.93
CA ASP A 512 -11.97 -15.38 7.90
C ASP A 512 -11.87 -14.56 6.60
N TYR A 513 -10.72 -13.93 6.32
CA TYR A 513 -10.52 -13.28 5.01
C TYR A 513 -10.89 -14.29 3.91
N PRO A 514 -11.90 -14.01 3.07
CA PRO A 514 -12.53 -15.04 2.26
C PRO A 514 -11.55 -15.56 1.21
N MET A 515 -10.88 -16.66 1.54
CA MET A 515 -10.08 -17.44 0.62
C MET A 515 -11.06 -18.18 -0.30
N GLY A 516 -11.55 -17.49 -1.33
CA GLY A 516 -12.38 -18.09 -2.37
C GLY A 516 -11.64 -19.27 -3.01
N TRP A 517 -12.27 -20.45 -2.99
CA TRP A 517 -11.84 -21.65 -3.70
C TRP A 517 -12.81 -21.93 -4.83
#